data_AF-A0A968ALB5-F1
#
_entry.id   AF-A0A968ALB5-F1
#
_cell.length_a   1.000
_cell.length_b   1.000
_cell.length_c   1.000
_cell.angle_alpha   90.00
_cell.angle_beta   90.00
_cell.angle_gamma   90.00
#
_symmetry.space_group_name_H-M   'P 1'
#
loop_
_entity.id
_entity.type
_entity.pdbx_description
1 polymer ?
#
loop_
_entity_poly.entity_id
_entity_poly.type
_entity_poly.pdbx_seq_one_letter_code
_entity_poly.pdbx_strand_id
1 'polypeptide(L)'
;MFDPNDEVSQYLAAMADTMGGEGSPSVADSLTGDETLEEILQIAVGLEKDAILFYLGIKDLITSRSGKDRIDEIIRQERRHVAQLSNLLEKFKTK
;
A
#
# COMPACT_ATOMS: atom_id res chain seq x y z
N MET A 1 2.24 -15.92 20.49
CA MET A 1 1.16 -16.15 19.51
C MET A 1 1.22 -17.62 19.13
N PHE A 2 0.10 -18.33 19.21
CA PHE A 2 -0.01 -19.73 18.81
C PHE A 2 -0.68 -19.73 17.43
N ASP A 3 0.11 -20.01 16.39
CA ASP A 3 -0.33 -20.10 14.99
C ASP A 3 0.02 -21.50 14.47
N PRO A 4 -0.83 -22.51 14.75
CA PRO A 4 -0.52 -23.91 14.43
C PRO A 4 -0.54 -24.21 12.93
N ASN A 5 -1.14 -23.32 12.12
CA ASN A 5 -1.29 -23.48 10.68
C ASN A 5 -0.36 -22.57 9.87
N ASP A 6 0.46 -21.75 10.54
CA ASP A 6 1.34 -20.74 9.92
C ASP A 6 0.57 -19.77 8.99
N GLU A 7 -0.69 -19.50 9.35
CA GLU A 7 -1.62 -18.69 8.55
C GLU A 7 -1.11 -17.26 8.37
N VAL A 8 -0.46 -16.71 9.40
CA VAL A 8 0.05 -15.35 9.34
C VAL A 8 1.26 -15.24 8.42
N SER A 9 2.16 -16.22 8.45
CA SER A 9 3.31 -16.25 7.54
C SER A 9 2.90 -16.47 6.09
N GLN A 10 1.90 -17.34 5.84
CA GLN A 10 1.35 -17.56 4.50
C GLN A 10 0.63 -16.32 3.97
N TYR A 11 -0.16 -15.65 4.81
CA TYR A 11 -0.79 -14.38 4.47
C TYR A 11 0.25 -13.30 4.14
N LEU A 12 1.31 -13.19 4.94
CA LEU A 12 2.40 -12.27 4.65
C LEU A 12 3.17 -12.60 3.36
N ALA A 13 3.44 -13.88 3.11
CA ALA A 13 4.13 -14.32 1.90
C ALA A 13 3.29 -13.99 0.66
N ALA A 14 2.00 -14.31 0.70
CA ALA A 14 1.06 -13.94 -0.36
C ALA A 14 1.01 -12.42 -0.55
N MET A 15 0.96 -11.65 0.55
CA MET A 15 0.97 -10.19 0.50
C MET A 15 2.28 -9.64 -0.10
N ALA A 16 3.43 -10.18 0.29
CA ALA A 16 4.75 -9.79 -0.22
C ALA A 16 4.90 -10.07 -1.72
N ASP A 17 4.41 -11.22 -2.19
CA ASP A 17 4.42 -11.58 -3.61
C ASP A 17 3.46 -10.69 -4.42
N THR A 18 2.35 -10.26 -3.83
CA THR A 18 1.41 -9.31 -4.46
C THR A 18 1.82 -7.85 -4.30
N MET A 19 2.85 -7.54 -3.50
CA MET A 19 3.15 -6.17 -3.12
C MET A 19 3.80 -5.42 -4.28
N GLY A 20 2.97 -4.77 -5.07
CA GLY A 20 3.34 -3.63 -5.89
C GLY A 20 3.26 -2.35 -5.07
N GLY A 21 3.92 -2.25 -3.91
CA GLY A 21 3.84 -1.05 -3.07
C GLY A 21 4.42 0.19 -3.74
N GLU A 22 4.37 1.33 -3.04
CA GLU A 22 5.04 2.56 -3.48
C GLU A 22 6.53 2.28 -3.74
N GLY A 23 7.02 2.62 -4.95
CA GLY A 23 8.38 2.29 -5.39
C GLY A 23 8.57 0.88 -5.94
N SER A 24 7.48 0.14 -6.23
CA SER A 24 7.56 -1.17 -6.87
C SER A 24 8.24 -1.12 -8.24
N PRO A 25 9.33 -1.88 -8.45
CA PRO A 25 9.97 -1.98 -9.75
C PRO A 25 9.05 -2.54 -10.83
N SER A 26 8.16 -3.49 -10.49
CA SER A 26 7.25 -4.09 -11.46
C SER A 26 6.19 -3.11 -11.96
N VAL A 27 5.72 -2.23 -11.08
CA VAL A 27 4.78 -1.16 -11.45
C VAL A 27 5.50 -0.14 -12.32
N ALA A 28 6.73 0.25 -11.96
CA ALA A 28 7.54 1.15 -12.77
C ALA A 28 7.81 0.57 -14.18
N ASP A 29 8.12 -0.72 -14.27
CA ASP A 29 8.34 -1.44 -15.54
C ASP A 29 7.05 -1.58 -16.37
N SER A 30 5.87 -1.54 -15.73
CA SER A 30 4.59 -1.60 -16.42
C SER A 30 4.17 -0.26 -17.04
N LEU A 31 4.79 0.86 -16.61
CA LEU A 31 4.52 2.17 -17.17
C LEU A 31 5.20 2.31 -18.53
N THR A 32 4.41 2.62 -19.54
CA THR A 32 4.83 2.79 -20.93
C THR A 32 5.24 4.24 -21.23
N GLY A 33 4.75 5.19 -20.43
CA GLY A 33 4.87 6.63 -20.67
C GLY A 33 3.71 7.20 -21.49
N ASP A 34 2.81 6.35 -22.00
CA ASP A 34 1.62 6.76 -22.74
C ASP A 34 0.38 6.90 -21.83
N GLU A 35 0.51 6.59 -20.54
CA GLU A 35 -0.58 6.71 -19.58
C GLU A 35 -1.02 8.16 -19.42
N THR A 36 -2.33 8.34 -19.35
CA THR A 36 -2.91 9.61 -18.95
C THR A 36 -2.56 9.92 -17.50
N LEU A 37 -2.57 11.21 -17.15
CA LEU A 37 -2.42 11.61 -15.75
C LEU A 37 -3.50 11.00 -14.86
N GLU A 38 -4.71 10.75 -15.38
CA GLU A 38 -5.76 10.06 -14.65
C GLU A 38 -5.36 8.62 -14.29
N GLU A 39 -4.87 7.86 -15.26
CA GLU A 39 -4.40 6.48 -15.06
C GLU A 39 -3.24 6.43 -14.07
N ILE A 40 -2.26 7.34 -14.19
CA ILE A 40 -1.15 7.44 -13.25
C ILE A 40 -1.64 7.69 -11.81
N LEU A 41 -2.63 8.56 -11.63
CA LEU A 41 -3.21 8.85 -10.32
C LEU A 41 -4.01 7.66 -9.78
N GLN A 42 -4.74 6.94 -10.64
CA GLN A 42 -5.45 5.72 -10.25
C GLN A 42 -4.46 4.63 -9.80
N ILE A 43 -3.37 4.45 -10.53
CA ILE A 43 -2.27 3.54 -10.16
C ILE A 43 -1.73 3.95 -8.79
N ALA A 44 -1.32 5.20 -8.61
CA ALA A 44 -0.77 5.69 -7.35
C ALA A 44 -1.71 5.47 -6.16
N VAL A 45 -3.02 5.75 -6.32
CA VAL A 45 -4.03 5.45 -5.28
C VAL A 45 -4.10 3.95 -4.95
N GLY A 46 -3.91 3.08 -5.94
CA GLY A 46 -3.81 1.63 -5.76
C GLY A 46 -2.62 1.25 -4.89
N LEU A 47 -1.42 1.72 -5.25
CA LEU A 47 -0.17 1.41 -4.53
C LEU A 47 -0.26 1.78 -3.04
N GLU A 48 -0.83 2.95 -2.74
CA GLU A 48 -1.02 3.42 -1.36
C GLU A 48 -1.99 2.54 -0.55
N LYS A 49 -3.06 2.05 -1.20
CA LYS A 49 -4.01 1.13 -0.55
C LYS A 49 -3.37 -0.22 -0.27
N ASP A 50 -2.57 -0.72 -1.19
CA ASP A 50 -1.85 -1.99 -1.03
C ASP A 50 -0.80 -1.87 0.10
N ALA A 51 -0.08 -0.74 0.17
CA ALA A 51 0.82 -0.44 1.28
C ALA A 51 0.11 -0.43 2.64
N ILE A 52 -1.06 0.22 2.74
CA ILE A 52 -1.88 0.20 3.96
C ILE A 52 -2.24 -1.23 4.38
N LEU A 53 -2.69 -2.06 3.43
CA LEU A 53 -3.08 -3.44 3.71
C LEU A 53 -1.88 -4.27 4.19
N PHE A 54 -0.73 -4.11 3.55
CA PHE A 54 0.52 -4.75 3.98
C PHE A 54 0.90 -4.37 5.41
N TYR A 55 0.91 -3.07 5.73
CA TYR A 55 1.28 -2.59 7.06
C TYR A 55 0.30 -3.03 8.15
N LEU A 56 -1.00 -3.08 7.84
CA LEU A 56 -2.00 -3.68 8.73
C LEU A 56 -1.70 -5.16 8.96
N GLY A 57 -1.33 -5.89 7.90
CA GLY A 57 -0.99 -7.30 7.94
C GLY A 57 0.20 -7.65 8.82
N ILE A 58 1.27 -6.85 8.77
CA ILE A 58 2.46 -7.09 9.60
C ILE A 58 2.33 -6.53 11.03
N LYS A 59 1.37 -5.63 11.28
CA LYS A 59 1.23 -4.95 12.58
C LYS A 59 1.06 -5.93 13.74
N ASP A 60 0.30 -7.00 13.53
CA ASP A 60 -0.03 -7.97 14.58
C ASP A 60 1.15 -8.89 14.93
N LEU A 61 2.13 -9.02 14.02
CA LEU A 61 3.36 -9.78 14.24
C LEU A 61 4.42 -9.02 15.04
N ILE A 62 4.33 -7.69 15.05
CA ILE A 62 5.30 -6.85 15.75
C ILE A 62 4.99 -6.90 17.23
N THR A 63 5.91 -7.43 18.03
CA THR A 63 5.71 -7.58 19.48
C THR A 63 6.07 -6.31 20.26
N SER A 64 6.96 -5.48 19.71
CA SER A 64 7.42 -4.25 20.37
C SER A 64 6.40 -3.12 20.23
N ARG A 65 6.14 -2.41 21.33
CA ARG A 65 5.24 -1.25 21.32
C ARG A 65 5.73 -0.15 20.38
N SER A 66 7.03 0.15 20.42
CA SER A 66 7.65 1.15 19.54
C SER A 66 7.54 0.77 18.06
N GLY A 67 7.63 -0.53 17.74
CA GLY A 67 7.42 -1.00 16.37
C GLY A 67 5.97 -0.81 15.93
N LYS A 68 5.00 -1.17 16.78
CA LYS A 68 3.57 -0.95 16.49
C LYS A 68 3.25 0.53 16.30
N ASP A 69 3.77 1.40 17.17
CA ASP A 69 3.57 2.85 17.09
C ASP A 69 4.13 3.41 15.77
N ARG A 70 5.29 2.90 15.32
CA ARG A 70 5.89 3.29 14.04
C ARG A 70 5.05 2.84 12.84
N ILE A 71 4.55 1.61 12.86
CA ILE A 71 3.64 1.11 11.81
C ILE A 71 2.35 1.94 11.77
N ASP A 72 1.80 2.29 12.92
CA ASP A 72 0.62 3.16 12.99
C ASP A 72 0.86 4.56 12.42
N GLU A 73 2.08 5.09 12.59
CA GLU A 73 2.49 6.35 11.96
C GLU A 73 2.52 6.23 10.43
N ILE A 74 3.11 5.16 9.90
CA ILE A 74 3.20 4.91 8.45
C ILE A 74 1.79 4.73 7.85
N ILE A 75 0.94 3.88 8.45
CA ILE A 75 -0.45 3.71 8.01
C ILE A 75 -1.19 5.05 7.96
N ARG A 76 -0.93 5.95 8.92
CA ARG A 76 -1.50 7.30 8.93
C ARG A 76 -0.98 8.19 7.81
N GLN A 77 0.27 8.01 7.38
CA GLN A 77 0.85 8.74 6.25
C GLN A 77 0.21 8.28 4.93
N GLU A 78 0.15 6.98 4.67
CA GLU A 78 -0.42 6.46 3.41
C GLU A 78 -1.91 6.80 3.27
N ARG A 79 -2.68 6.79 4.37
CA ARG A 79 -4.08 7.26 4.35
C ARG A 79 -4.21 8.72 3.92
N ARG A 80 -3.24 9.57 4.26
CA ARG A 80 -3.22 10.97 3.80
C ARG A 80 -2.88 11.04 2.32
N HIS A 81 -1.92 10.24 1.85
CA HIS A 81 -1.58 10.17 0.43
C HIS A 81 -2.79 9.72 -0.40
N VAL A 82 -3.49 8.65 0.00
CA VAL A 82 -4.75 8.22 -0.64
C VAL A 82 -5.75 9.37 -0.74
N ALA A 83 -5.97 10.12 0.34
CA ALA A 83 -6.89 11.26 0.33
C ALA A 83 -6.41 12.38 -0.61
N GLN A 84 -5.12 12.69 -0.61
CA GLN A 84 -4.55 13.72 -1.48
C GLN A 84 -4.64 13.34 -2.97
N LEU A 85 -4.23 12.13 -3.32
CA LEU A 85 -4.26 11.61 -4.69
C LEU A 85 -5.70 11.46 -5.20
N SER A 86 -6.62 10.96 -4.37
CA SER A 86 -8.03 10.86 -4.74
C SER A 86 -8.64 12.24 -5.00
N ASN A 87 -8.34 13.24 -4.16
CA ASN A 87 -8.79 14.61 -4.40
C ASN A 87 -8.20 15.22 -5.67
N LEU A 88 -6.96 14.87 -6.02
CA LEU A 88 -6.35 15.30 -7.27
C LEU A 88 -7.05 14.65 -8.46
N LEU A 89 -7.27 13.33 -8.40
CA LEU A 89 -7.94 12.54 -9.43
C LEU A 89 -9.33 13.10 -9.75
N GLU A 90 -10.13 13.41 -8.73
CA GLU A 90 -11.48 13.97 -8.93
C GLU A 90 -11.45 15.33 -9.64
N LYS A 91 -10.44 16.16 -9.38
CA LYS A 91 -10.25 17.45 -10.08
C LYS A 91 -9.86 17.28 -11.55
N PHE A 92 -9.22 16.16 -11.90
CA PHE A 92 -8.84 15.87 -13.28
C PHE A 92 -9.97 15.21 -14.07
N LYS A 93 -10.85 14.43 -13.42
CA LYS A 93 -12.07 13.87 -14.04
C LYS A 93 -13.13 14.91 -14.38
N THR A 94 -13.17 16.03 -13.66
CA THR A 94 -14.17 17.08 -13.81
C THR A 94 -13.80 18.14 -14.85
N LYS A 95 -12.75 17.90 -15.64
CA LYS A 95 -12.24 18.81 -16.65
C LYS A 95 -12.37 18.20 -18.04
#